data_AF-A0A2K3V0I9-F1
#
_entry.id   AF-A0A2K3V0I9-F1
#
_cell.length_a   1.000
_cell.length_b   1.000
_cell.length_c   1.000
_cell.angle_alpha   90.00
_cell.angle_beta   90.00
_cell.angle_gamma   90.00
#
_symmetry.space_group_name_H-M   'P 1'
#
loop_
_entity.id
_entity.type
_entity.pdbx_description
1 polymer ?
#
loop_
_entity_poly.entity_id
_entity_poly.type
_entity_poly.pdbx_seq_one_letter_code
_entity_poly.pdbx_strand_id
1 'polypeptide(L)'
;MVSHSASLRAGLLTLLMTSALVLPSAHAQTAPAPTAPAPMAPAQPAPAAAPAPTSPSTPAKATTSGATTQAVSAVAVELSAAVRGQIVSCPAALKLSPRAVCLYVKSGAASLRPLIKGRLSGRTAGDWKITGKSSTLLVSQKAGGSVGAFVLLSSLADQESLVVVDAVQAAAAPAAKIAVPAGVTRGQPYVLGSDLAGVVKVTSLGAGKFRLSTEDQQPLTVTVGQRSAQTQGGSVELPLAPATDGRNLIFPVSGLRALGCTVTPAASGLTVACGVESVGLKPIVF
;
A
#
# COMPACT_ATOMS: atom_id res chain seq x y z
N MET A 1 37.52 -16.26 48.82
CA MET A 1 36.63 -17.45 48.68
C MET A 1 36.09 -17.40 47.26
N VAL A 2 36.73 -17.90 46.21
CA VAL A 2 37.22 -19.25 45.86
C VAL A 2 36.12 -20.32 45.82
N SER A 3 36.05 -20.96 44.63
CA SER A 3 35.48 -22.28 44.26
C SER A 3 34.00 -22.38 43.89
N HIS A 4 33.57 -23.19 42.91
CA HIS A 4 34.14 -23.87 41.73
C HIS A 4 33.02 -24.80 41.15
N SER A 5 33.21 -25.28 39.91
CA SER A 5 32.57 -26.44 39.23
C SER A 5 31.42 -26.07 38.27
N ALA A 6 31.46 -26.19 36.93
CA ALA A 6 32.09 -27.08 35.92
C ALA A 6 31.25 -28.31 35.47
N SER A 7 31.37 -28.58 34.14
CA SER A 7 31.06 -29.80 33.37
C SER A 7 29.62 -30.09 32.92
N LEU A 8 29.30 -30.65 31.74
CA LEU A 8 29.97 -30.89 30.44
C LEU A 8 28.96 -31.61 29.49
N ARG A 9 29.25 -31.62 28.17
CA ARG A 9 28.85 -32.54 27.05
C ARG A 9 27.96 -31.91 25.97
N ALA A 10 28.44 -31.70 24.74
CA ALA A 10 29.00 -32.59 23.70
C ALA A 10 27.91 -33.15 22.76
N GLY A 11 28.07 -32.91 21.45
CA GLY A 11 27.16 -33.40 20.41
C GLY A 11 27.53 -32.89 19.02
N LEU A 12 28.66 -33.38 18.53
CA LEU A 12 29.20 -33.23 17.17
C LEU A 12 28.35 -34.03 16.17
N LEU A 13 27.96 -33.49 15.01
CA LEU A 13 27.83 -34.31 13.80
C LEU A 13 28.00 -33.47 12.52
N THR A 14 29.11 -33.75 11.86
CA THR A 14 29.54 -33.27 10.54
C THR A 14 29.02 -34.25 9.49
N LEU A 15 28.52 -33.79 8.35
CA LEU A 15 28.64 -34.55 7.10
C LEU A 15 28.71 -33.61 5.89
N LEU A 16 29.93 -33.45 5.35
CA LEU A 16 30.21 -33.10 3.96
C LEU A 16 29.94 -34.34 3.08
N MET A 17 29.62 -34.11 1.79
CA MET A 17 30.10 -34.82 0.58
C MET A 17 29.15 -34.48 -0.60
N THR A 18 29.56 -33.59 -1.51
CA THR A 18 30.18 -33.86 -2.82
C THR A 18 29.22 -34.41 -3.89
N SER A 19 29.14 -33.72 -5.03
CA SER A 19 29.48 -34.30 -6.35
C SER A 19 29.47 -33.21 -7.43
N ALA A 20 30.57 -33.20 -8.18
CA ALA A 20 30.96 -32.26 -9.20
C ALA A 20 30.61 -32.75 -10.61
N LEU A 21 30.55 -31.79 -11.54
CA LEU A 21 30.83 -31.81 -12.99
C LEU A 21 30.49 -33.04 -13.86
N VAL A 22 29.97 -32.79 -15.08
CA VAL A 22 30.58 -33.15 -16.39
C VAL A 22 29.63 -32.70 -17.54
N LEU A 23 30.10 -31.77 -18.39
CA LEU A 23 29.73 -31.58 -19.81
C LEU A 23 30.59 -32.54 -20.68
N PRO A 24 30.53 -32.60 -22.04
CA PRO A 24 29.50 -32.33 -23.06
C PRO A 24 29.37 -33.53 -24.04
N SER A 25 28.54 -33.45 -25.09
CA SER A 25 28.80 -34.13 -26.38
C SER A 25 27.94 -33.56 -27.52
N ALA A 26 28.61 -32.95 -28.48
CA ALA A 26 28.10 -32.67 -29.83
C ALA A 26 28.32 -33.92 -30.70
N HIS A 27 27.37 -34.26 -31.58
CA HIS A 27 27.60 -35.05 -32.78
C HIS A 27 26.79 -34.44 -33.92
N ALA A 28 27.48 -34.21 -35.03
CA ALA A 28 26.95 -33.69 -36.27
C ALA A 28 26.58 -34.83 -37.24
N GLN A 29 25.86 -34.44 -38.29
CA GLN A 29 26.09 -34.86 -39.68
C GLN A 29 25.31 -36.07 -40.22
N THR A 30 24.32 -35.78 -41.07
CA THR A 30 24.28 -36.33 -42.45
C THR A 30 23.35 -35.50 -43.36
N ALA A 31 23.90 -35.05 -44.48
CA ALA A 31 23.22 -34.81 -45.77
C ALA A 31 23.83 -35.84 -46.76
N PRO A 32 23.41 -36.02 -48.05
CA PRO A 32 22.44 -35.27 -48.88
C PRO A 32 21.51 -36.15 -49.76
N ALA A 33 20.59 -35.54 -50.53
CA ALA A 33 20.22 -35.96 -51.91
C ALA A 33 19.18 -35.01 -52.57
N PRO A 34 19.09 -34.95 -53.92
CA PRO A 34 18.68 -33.76 -54.68
C PRO A 34 17.29 -33.83 -55.37
N THR A 35 16.79 -32.62 -55.66
CA THR A 35 15.94 -32.14 -56.78
C THR A 35 14.86 -33.03 -57.42
N ALA A 36 13.61 -32.58 -57.35
CA ALA A 36 12.65 -32.63 -58.48
C ALA A 36 11.60 -31.50 -58.35
N PRO A 37 11.19 -30.83 -59.45
CA PRO A 37 10.22 -29.74 -59.44
C PRO A 37 8.76 -30.21 -59.63
N ALA A 38 7.83 -29.49 -58.96
CA ALA A 38 6.39 -29.25 -59.18
C ALA A 38 5.51 -30.28 -59.92
N PRO A 39 4.27 -30.48 -59.44
CA PRO A 39 3.18 -29.72 -60.07
C PRO A 39 2.24 -29.04 -59.06
N MET A 40 1.79 -27.83 -59.44
CA MET A 40 0.67 -27.11 -58.81
C MET A 40 -0.58 -28.01 -58.77
N ALA A 41 -1.13 -28.19 -57.57
CA ALA A 41 -2.48 -28.68 -57.35
C ALA A 41 -3.26 -27.64 -56.52
N PRO A 42 -4.56 -27.45 -56.82
CA PRO A 42 -5.33 -26.26 -56.45
C PRO A 42 -5.60 -26.14 -54.95
N ALA A 43 -5.63 -24.89 -54.47
CA ALA A 43 -5.92 -24.52 -53.10
C ALA A 43 -7.26 -25.09 -52.61
N GLN A 44 -7.17 -26.04 -51.68
CA GLN A 44 -8.30 -26.56 -50.95
C GLN A 44 -8.67 -25.57 -49.83
N PRO A 45 -9.92 -25.08 -49.75
CA PRO A 45 -10.32 -24.18 -48.68
C PRO A 45 -10.24 -24.90 -47.33
N ALA A 46 -9.54 -24.27 -46.37
CA ALA A 46 -9.40 -24.76 -45.02
C ALA A 46 -10.78 -24.89 -44.34
N PRO A 47 -11.05 -25.99 -43.61
CA PRO A 47 -12.23 -26.09 -42.76
C PRO A 47 -12.20 -25.00 -41.69
N ALA A 48 -13.33 -24.31 -41.53
CA ALA A 48 -13.55 -23.36 -40.45
C ALA A 48 -13.27 -24.03 -39.09
N ALA A 49 -12.27 -23.53 -38.37
CA ALA A 49 -11.99 -23.95 -37.01
C ALA A 49 -13.18 -23.59 -36.11
N ALA A 50 -13.75 -24.62 -35.47
CA ALA A 50 -14.73 -24.45 -34.42
C ALA A 50 -14.14 -23.63 -33.25
N PRO A 51 -14.93 -22.79 -32.57
CA PRO A 51 -14.47 -22.00 -31.44
C PRO A 51 -14.06 -22.93 -30.29
N ALA A 52 -12.82 -22.78 -29.83
CA ALA A 52 -12.31 -23.48 -28.67
C ALA A 52 -13.10 -23.08 -27.40
N PRO A 53 -13.35 -24.03 -26.47
CA PRO A 53 -14.05 -23.73 -25.22
C PRO A 53 -13.22 -22.75 -24.39
N THR A 54 -13.86 -21.67 -23.95
CA THR A 54 -13.32 -20.69 -23.02
C THR A 54 -12.96 -21.37 -21.70
N SER A 55 -11.66 -21.50 -21.44
CA SER A 55 -11.13 -21.86 -20.13
C SER A 55 -11.63 -20.86 -19.07
N PRO A 56 -11.97 -21.32 -17.85
CA PRO A 56 -12.44 -20.46 -16.77
C PRO A 56 -11.35 -19.46 -16.40
N SER A 57 -11.74 -18.18 -16.39
CA SER A 57 -10.95 -17.04 -15.99
C SER A 57 -10.31 -17.30 -14.63
N THR A 58 -8.98 -17.38 -14.62
CA THR A 58 -8.16 -17.39 -13.41
C THR A 58 -8.59 -16.23 -12.51
N PRO A 59 -8.77 -16.42 -11.19
CA PRO A 59 -9.18 -15.34 -10.29
C PRO A 59 -8.18 -14.19 -10.42
N ALA A 60 -8.68 -13.00 -10.73
CA ALA A 60 -7.89 -11.78 -10.75
C ALA A 60 -7.14 -11.68 -9.42
N LYS A 61 -5.81 -11.61 -9.50
CA LYS A 61 -4.92 -11.29 -8.38
C LYS A 61 -5.54 -10.16 -7.59
N ALA A 62 -5.79 -10.42 -6.30
CA ALA A 62 -6.27 -9.45 -5.35
C ALA A 62 -5.49 -8.14 -5.48
N THR A 63 -6.15 -7.12 -6.00
CA THR A 63 -5.66 -5.75 -6.02
C THR A 63 -5.56 -5.32 -4.56
N THR A 64 -4.36 -5.29 -4.00
CA THR A 64 -4.12 -4.73 -2.67
C THR A 64 -4.54 -3.26 -2.68
N SER A 65 -5.67 -3.01 -2.02
CA SER A 65 -6.30 -1.70 -1.85
C SER A 65 -5.27 -0.65 -1.41
N GLY A 66 -5.24 0.49 -2.10
CA GLY A 66 -4.32 1.59 -1.80
C GLY A 66 -4.49 2.07 -0.37
N ALA A 67 -3.55 1.70 0.50
CA ALA A 67 -3.40 2.07 1.91
C ALA A 67 -4.68 2.63 2.55
N THR A 68 -5.66 1.78 2.84
CA THR A 68 -6.63 2.08 3.91
C THR A 68 -5.83 2.56 5.11
N THR A 69 -6.16 3.74 5.65
CA THR A 69 -5.48 4.25 6.86
C THR A 69 -5.47 3.12 7.88
N GLN A 70 -4.35 2.85 8.56
CA GLN A 70 -4.20 1.69 9.47
C GLN A 70 -5.41 1.53 10.42
N ALA A 71 -6.01 2.66 10.82
CA ALA A 71 -7.26 2.74 11.57
C ALA A 71 -8.49 2.13 10.89
N VAL A 72 -8.72 2.37 9.59
CA VAL A 72 -9.85 1.81 8.83
C VAL A 72 -9.68 0.30 8.64
N SER A 73 -8.45 -0.15 8.35
CA SER A 73 -8.13 -1.58 8.20
C SER A 73 -8.33 -2.35 9.51
N ALA A 74 -7.80 -1.84 10.63
CA ALA A 74 -7.92 -2.49 11.93
C ALA A 74 -9.37 -2.59 12.39
N VAL A 75 -10.14 -1.50 12.24
CA VAL A 75 -11.57 -1.47 12.60
C VAL A 75 -12.38 -2.39 11.68
N ALA A 76 -12.11 -2.40 10.37
CA ALA A 76 -12.81 -3.29 9.44
C ALA A 76 -12.56 -4.79 9.73
N VAL A 77 -11.31 -5.16 10.07
CA VAL A 77 -10.98 -6.55 10.44
C VAL A 77 -11.67 -6.94 11.75
N GLU A 78 -11.57 -6.12 12.80
CA GLU A 78 -12.23 -6.38 14.09
C GLU A 78 -13.76 -6.52 13.94
N LEU A 79 -14.37 -5.68 13.09
CA LEU A 79 -15.79 -5.71 12.80
C LEU A 79 -16.20 -6.92 11.95
N SER A 80 -15.43 -7.26 10.91
CA SER A 80 -15.73 -8.42 10.06
C SER A 80 -15.78 -9.72 10.87
N ALA A 81 -14.89 -9.88 11.85
CA ALA A 81 -14.89 -11.02 12.77
C ALA A 81 -16.10 -11.01 13.73
N ALA A 82 -16.58 -9.82 14.13
CA ALA A 82 -17.69 -9.67 15.06
C ALA A 82 -19.07 -9.85 14.42
N VAL A 83 -19.25 -9.29 13.22
CA VAL A 83 -20.55 -9.28 12.52
C VAL A 83 -20.71 -10.41 11.51
N ARG A 84 -19.64 -11.19 11.25
CA ARG A 84 -19.59 -12.24 10.21
C ARG A 84 -20.14 -11.74 8.86
N GLY A 85 -19.80 -10.50 8.52
CA GLY A 85 -20.24 -9.84 7.30
C GLY A 85 -19.41 -10.25 6.10
N GLN A 86 -20.05 -10.28 4.92
CA GLN A 86 -19.37 -10.48 3.65
C GLN A 86 -18.86 -9.12 3.13
N ILE A 87 -17.58 -9.04 2.77
CA ILE A 87 -17.03 -7.84 2.12
C ILE A 87 -17.66 -7.69 0.74
N VAL A 88 -18.26 -6.53 0.49
CA VAL A 88 -18.91 -6.18 -0.77
C VAL A 88 -18.41 -4.83 -1.28
N SER A 89 -18.59 -4.57 -2.57
CA SER A 89 -18.31 -3.26 -3.14
C SER A 89 -19.24 -2.21 -2.53
N CYS A 90 -18.66 -1.10 -2.08
CA CYS A 90 -19.42 0.01 -1.54
C CYS A 90 -20.30 0.68 -2.63
N PRO A 91 -21.60 0.89 -2.38
CA PRO A 91 -22.47 1.61 -3.31
C PRO A 91 -21.96 3.04 -3.57
N ALA A 92 -21.77 3.39 -4.85
CA ALA A 92 -21.31 4.72 -5.25
C ALA A 92 -22.25 5.86 -4.80
N ALA A 93 -23.53 5.56 -4.58
CA ALA A 93 -24.53 6.51 -4.08
C ALA A 93 -24.21 7.07 -2.69
N LEU A 94 -23.40 6.37 -1.88
CA LEU A 94 -23.09 6.77 -0.51
C LEU A 94 -21.95 7.81 -0.43
N LYS A 95 -21.39 8.26 -1.56
CA LYS A 95 -20.27 9.25 -1.63
C LYS A 95 -19.15 8.94 -0.61
N LEU A 96 -18.83 7.66 -0.50
CA LEU A 96 -17.81 7.18 0.43
C LEU A 96 -16.42 7.43 -0.13
N SER A 97 -15.43 7.44 0.75
CA SER A 97 -14.03 7.47 0.37
C SER A 97 -13.69 6.26 -0.52
N PRO A 98 -12.74 6.38 -1.46
CA PRO A 98 -12.21 5.23 -2.21
C PRO A 98 -11.54 4.17 -1.30
N ARG A 99 -11.37 4.47 -0.02
CA ARG A 99 -10.80 3.60 1.02
C ARG A 99 -11.86 3.05 1.98
N ALA A 100 -13.15 3.25 1.72
CA ALA A 100 -14.21 2.71 2.56
C ALA A 100 -14.33 1.19 2.39
N VAL A 101 -14.67 0.50 3.49
CA VAL A 101 -14.96 -0.93 3.49
C VAL A 101 -16.44 -1.14 3.78
N CYS A 102 -17.12 -1.88 2.91
CA CYS A 102 -18.52 -2.22 3.07
C CYS A 102 -18.67 -3.71 3.35
N LEU A 103 -19.38 -4.03 4.43
CA LEU A 103 -19.69 -5.37 4.87
C LEU A 103 -21.21 -5.55 4.80
N TYR A 104 -21.67 -6.46 3.97
CA TYR A 104 -23.07 -6.89 3.98
C TYR A 104 -23.27 -7.92 5.08
N VAL A 105 -24.30 -7.74 5.90
CA VAL A 105 -24.65 -8.63 6.99
C VAL A 105 -26.12 -8.98 6.91
N LYS A 106 -26.43 -10.27 6.98
CA LYS A 106 -27.80 -10.78 7.06
C LYS A 106 -28.33 -10.70 8.51
N SER A 107 -28.29 -9.50 9.07
CA SER A 107 -28.85 -9.17 10.39
C SER A 107 -29.34 -7.73 10.41
N GLY A 108 -30.42 -7.48 11.16
CA GLY A 108 -30.96 -6.12 11.32
C GLY A 108 -30.02 -5.19 12.11
N ALA A 109 -30.05 -3.90 11.77
CA ALA A 109 -29.15 -2.90 12.36
C ALA A 109 -29.29 -2.79 13.88
N ALA A 110 -30.49 -2.98 14.42
CA ALA A 110 -30.77 -2.94 15.86
C ALA A 110 -29.97 -4.00 16.64
N SER A 111 -29.84 -5.21 16.08
CA SER A 111 -29.08 -6.31 16.70
C SER A 111 -27.56 -6.13 16.56
N LEU A 112 -27.11 -5.42 15.52
CA LEU A 112 -25.69 -5.18 15.25
C LEU A 112 -25.11 -4.05 16.10
N ARG A 113 -25.89 -3.01 16.41
CA ARG A 113 -25.46 -1.86 17.25
C ARG A 113 -24.77 -2.26 18.57
N PRO A 114 -25.35 -3.13 19.43
CA PRO A 114 -24.72 -3.52 20.69
C PRO A 114 -23.47 -4.37 20.47
N LEU A 115 -23.46 -5.26 19.47
CA LEU A 115 -22.30 -6.09 19.13
C LEU A 115 -21.11 -5.22 18.71
N ILE A 116 -21.35 -4.26 17.83
CA ILE A 116 -20.32 -3.34 17.33
C ILE A 116 -19.82 -2.43 18.45
N LYS A 117 -20.72 -1.86 19.26
CA LYS A 117 -20.33 -1.01 20.39
C LYS A 117 -19.51 -1.78 21.43
N GLY A 118 -19.89 -3.03 21.71
CA GLY A 118 -19.15 -3.90 22.63
C GLY A 118 -17.75 -4.23 22.14
N ARG A 119 -17.56 -4.40 20.83
CA ARG A 119 -16.24 -4.73 20.24
C ARG A 119 -15.33 -3.52 20.11
N LEU A 120 -15.90 -2.35 19.87
CA LEU A 120 -15.18 -1.09 19.79
C LEU A 120 -15.11 -0.35 21.15
N SER A 121 -15.43 -1.04 22.25
CA SER A 121 -15.49 -0.46 23.59
C SER A 121 -14.19 0.26 23.92
N GLY A 122 -14.29 1.51 24.35
CA GLY A 122 -13.15 2.38 24.66
C GLY A 122 -12.63 3.21 23.48
N ARG A 123 -12.96 2.86 22.22
CA ARG A 123 -12.61 3.64 21.02
C ARG A 123 -13.79 4.44 20.46
N THR A 124 -15.00 4.21 20.93
CA THR A 124 -16.19 4.95 20.47
C THR A 124 -16.21 6.37 21.02
N ALA A 125 -16.32 7.36 20.15
CA ALA A 125 -16.48 8.76 20.52
C ALA A 125 -17.97 9.12 20.70
N GLY A 126 -18.62 8.43 21.64
CA GLY A 126 -20.03 8.61 21.97
C GLY A 126 -20.94 7.46 21.54
N ASP A 127 -22.25 7.72 21.54
CA ASP A 127 -23.31 6.77 21.21
C ASP A 127 -23.67 6.78 19.71
N TRP A 128 -24.47 5.79 19.31
CA TRP A 128 -25.01 5.71 17.95
C TRP A 128 -25.88 6.91 17.63
N LYS A 129 -25.51 7.66 16.60
CA LYS A 129 -26.36 8.68 16.00
C LYS A 129 -27.28 8.03 14.98
N ILE A 130 -28.55 7.86 15.33
CA ILE A 130 -29.56 7.26 14.46
C ILE A 130 -30.20 8.36 13.61
N THR A 131 -30.31 8.14 12.30
CA THR A 131 -30.96 9.06 11.37
C THR A 131 -31.73 8.24 10.35
N GLY A 132 -33.06 8.13 10.56
CA GLY A 132 -33.92 7.27 9.75
C GLY A 132 -33.48 5.80 9.81
N LYS A 133 -33.24 5.19 8.65
CA LYS A 133 -32.76 3.80 8.50
C LYS A 133 -31.25 3.63 8.69
N SER A 134 -30.55 4.72 9.02
CA SER A 134 -29.09 4.75 9.14
C SER A 134 -28.68 4.98 10.59
N SER A 135 -27.52 4.47 10.99
CA SER A 135 -26.94 4.69 12.31
C SER A 135 -25.44 4.89 12.17
N THR A 136 -24.92 5.99 12.69
CA THR A 136 -23.50 6.33 12.59
C THR A 136 -22.87 6.30 13.97
N LEU A 137 -21.71 5.68 14.08
CA LEU A 137 -20.88 5.65 15.28
C LEU A 137 -19.51 6.23 14.95
N LEU A 138 -19.05 7.20 15.73
CA LEU A 138 -17.72 7.77 15.59
C LEU A 138 -16.71 6.91 16.36
N VAL A 139 -15.56 6.65 15.73
CA VAL A 139 -14.53 5.78 16.27
C VAL A 139 -13.17 6.49 16.22
N SER A 140 -12.53 6.54 17.37
CA SER A 140 -11.16 6.99 17.54
C SER A 140 -10.19 5.86 17.22
N GLN A 141 -9.03 6.21 16.68
CA GLN A 141 -8.00 5.19 16.36
C GLN A 141 -7.45 4.51 17.61
N LYS A 142 -7.43 5.24 18.72
CA LYS A 142 -7.01 4.77 20.05
C LYS A 142 -8.03 5.21 21.09
N ALA A 143 -8.13 4.45 22.18
CA ALA A 143 -8.99 4.82 23.29
C ALA A 143 -8.63 6.20 23.84
N GLY A 144 -9.63 7.09 23.98
CA GLY A 144 -9.44 8.49 24.38
C GLY A 144 -8.75 9.39 23.34
N GLY A 145 -8.49 8.90 22.12
CA GLY A 145 -7.89 9.68 21.04
C GLY A 145 -8.91 10.46 20.20
N SER A 146 -8.42 11.23 19.24
CA SER A 146 -9.25 11.92 18.24
C SER A 146 -9.98 10.93 17.33
N VAL A 147 -11.18 11.33 16.88
CA VAL A 147 -11.99 10.55 15.94
C VAL A 147 -11.26 10.48 14.60
N GLY A 148 -11.02 9.26 14.12
CA GLY A 148 -10.33 9.02 12.84
C GLY A 148 -11.16 8.22 11.84
N ALA A 149 -12.23 7.57 12.29
CA ALA A 149 -13.11 6.76 11.46
C ALA A 149 -14.56 6.87 11.92
N PHE A 150 -15.49 6.52 11.04
CA PHE A 150 -16.89 6.35 11.37
C PHE A 150 -17.38 4.99 10.86
N VAL A 151 -18.31 4.42 11.60
CA VAL A 151 -19.03 3.20 11.23
C VAL A 151 -20.47 3.61 10.95
N LEU A 152 -20.90 3.44 9.71
CA LEU A 152 -22.27 3.68 9.28
C LEU A 152 -22.98 2.34 9.08
N LEU A 153 -24.06 2.11 9.80
CA LEU A 153 -25.00 1.02 9.59
C LEU A 153 -26.17 1.55 8.78
N SER A 154 -26.43 0.96 7.63
CA SER A 154 -27.60 1.25 6.81
C SER A 154 -28.47 -0.01 6.74
N SER A 155 -29.73 0.08 7.17
CA SER A 155 -30.67 -1.02 7.03
C SER A 155 -31.11 -1.11 5.56
N LEU A 156 -30.78 -2.20 4.89
CA LEU A 156 -31.24 -2.51 3.53
C LEU A 156 -32.65 -3.10 3.57
N ALA A 157 -32.86 -4.03 4.51
CA ALA A 157 -34.14 -4.64 4.86
C ALA A 157 -34.21 -4.86 6.38
N ASP A 158 -35.32 -5.38 6.91
CA ASP A 158 -35.48 -5.63 8.35
C ASP A 158 -34.45 -6.62 8.91
N GLN A 159 -33.96 -7.54 8.06
CA GLN A 159 -32.98 -8.57 8.40
C GLN A 159 -31.65 -8.40 7.65
N GLU A 160 -31.44 -7.27 6.98
CA GLU A 160 -30.24 -7.05 6.16
C GLU A 160 -29.70 -5.65 6.41
N SER A 161 -28.41 -5.59 6.72
CA SER A 161 -27.73 -4.33 6.99
C SER A 161 -26.42 -4.26 6.22
N LEU A 162 -26.12 -3.06 5.74
CA LEU A 162 -24.81 -2.70 5.24
C LEU A 162 -24.04 -1.98 6.36
N VAL A 163 -22.91 -2.55 6.76
CA VAL A 163 -21.96 -1.92 7.68
C VAL A 163 -20.86 -1.29 6.83
N VAL A 164 -20.72 0.02 6.90
CA VAL A 164 -19.71 0.79 6.19
C VAL A 164 -18.71 1.32 7.20
N VAL A 165 -17.42 1.08 6.97
CA VAL A 165 -16.33 1.65 7.74
C VAL A 165 -15.57 2.58 6.82
N ASP A 166 -15.49 3.85 7.20
CA ASP A 166 -14.76 4.84 6.44
C ASP A 166 -13.98 5.77 7.38
N ALA A 167 -12.92 6.38 6.86
CA ALA A 167 -12.22 7.44 7.57
C ALA A 167 -13.16 8.63 7.70
N VAL A 168 -13.14 9.32 8.85
CA VAL A 168 -13.73 10.66 8.88
C VAL A 168 -12.84 11.51 7.98
N GLN A 169 -13.27 11.76 6.75
CA GLN A 169 -12.70 12.85 5.97
C GLN A 169 -12.93 14.11 6.80
N ALA A 170 -11.88 14.58 7.48
CA ALA A 170 -11.75 16.00 7.68
C ALA A 170 -11.98 16.61 6.30
N ALA A 171 -13.02 17.44 6.15
CA ALA A 171 -13.29 18.16 4.92
C ALA A 171 -11.93 18.63 4.41
N ALA A 172 -11.51 18.12 3.25
CA ALA A 172 -10.23 18.48 2.68
C ALA A 172 -10.25 20.01 2.67
N ALA A 173 -9.41 20.62 3.52
CA ALA A 173 -9.34 22.06 3.59
C ALA A 173 -9.19 22.52 2.14
N PRO A 174 -10.08 23.39 1.62
CA PRO A 174 -9.96 23.87 0.25
C PRO A 174 -8.52 24.28 0.10
N ALA A 175 -7.81 23.67 -0.86
CA ALA A 175 -6.37 23.81 -1.00
C ALA A 175 -6.06 25.30 -0.85
N ALA A 176 -5.58 25.67 0.35
CA ALA A 176 -5.25 27.05 0.63
C ALA A 176 -4.25 27.37 -0.45
N LYS A 177 -4.41 28.49 -1.14
CA LYS A 177 -3.50 28.92 -2.20
C LYS A 177 -2.10 28.90 -1.58
N ILE A 178 -1.38 27.78 -1.74
CA ILE A 178 -0.18 27.53 -0.95
C ILE A 178 0.80 28.49 -1.57
N ALA A 179 1.20 29.52 -0.82
CA ALA A 179 2.28 30.38 -1.24
C ALA A 179 3.45 29.46 -1.58
N VAL A 180 3.84 29.42 -2.86
CA VAL A 180 4.85 28.49 -3.37
C VAL A 180 6.10 28.67 -2.51
N PRO A 181 6.46 27.69 -1.67
CA PRO A 181 7.60 27.84 -0.79
C PRO A 181 8.87 28.01 -1.63
N ALA A 182 9.79 28.86 -1.15
CA ALA A 182 11.04 29.10 -1.85
C ALA A 182 11.78 27.77 -2.12
N GLY A 183 12.16 27.55 -3.38
CA GLY A 183 12.84 26.34 -3.83
C GLY A 183 11.95 25.27 -4.49
N VAL A 184 10.62 25.41 -4.42
CA VAL A 184 9.70 24.54 -5.15
C VAL A 184 9.63 24.93 -6.62
N THR A 185 9.78 23.93 -7.50
CA THR A 185 9.51 24.07 -8.94
C THR A 185 8.02 23.86 -9.22
N ARG A 186 7.34 24.87 -9.79
CA ARG A 186 5.91 24.79 -10.17
C ARG A 186 5.65 23.63 -11.14
N GLY A 187 4.48 23.00 -11.00
CA GLY A 187 4.05 21.89 -11.85
C GLY A 187 4.73 20.55 -11.57
N GLN A 188 5.69 20.49 -10.64
CA GLN A 188 6.34 19.24 -10.23
C GLN A 188 5.66 18.64 -8.99
N PRO A 189 5.57 17.30 -8.88
CA PRO A 189 4.95 16.65 -7.73
C PRO A 189 5.90 16.61 -6.53
N TYR A 190 5.41 17.09 -5.38
CA TYR A 190 6.07 17.03 -4.08
C TYR A 190 5.21 16.25 -3.08
N VAL A 191 5.84 15.79 -2.00
CA VAL A 191 5.19 15.14 -0.85
C VAL A 191 5.65 15.81 0.42
N LEU A 192 4.80 15.84 1.46
CA LEU A 192 5.26 16.23 2.78
C LEU A 192 6.05 15.09 3.42
N GLY A 193 7.12 15.44 4.12
CA GLY A 193 7.89 14.49 4.92
C GLY A 193 7.05 13.82 6.00
N SER A 194 6.00 14.49 6.52
CA SER A 194 5.05 13.90 7.46
C SER A 194 4.21 12.78 6.84
N ASP A 195 3.88 12.88 5.56
CA ASP A 195 3.04 11.89 4.88
C ASP A 195 3.83 10.61 4.55
N LEU A 196 5.17 10.68 4.61
CA LEU A 196 6.07 9.54 4.47
C LEU A 196 6.24 8.75 5.78
N ALA A 197 5.52 9.11 6.84
CA ALA A 197 5.56 8.38 8.10
C ALA A 197 5.20 6.91 7.90
N GLY A 198 6.03 6.01 8.41
CA GLY A 198 5.93 4.56 8.22
C GLY A 198 6.89 4.01 7.17
N VAL A 199 7.19 4.75 6.10
CA VAL A 199 8.13 4.32 5.04
C VAL A 199 9.48 5.04 5.11
N VAL A 200 9.49 6.30 5.53
CA VAL A 200 10.71 7.12 5.67
C VAL A 200 10.66 7.85 7.00
N LYS A 201 11.71 7.68 7.81
CA LYS A 201 11.92 8.47 9.02
C LYS A 201 12.56 9.80 8.64
N VAL A 202 11.81 10.89 8.83
CA VAL A 202 12.27 12.26 8.59
C VAL A 202 12.61 12.91 9.92
N THR A 203 13.85 13.37 10.07
CA THR A 203 14.35 14.06 11.27
C THR A 203 14.86 15.44 10.87
N SER A 204 14.33 16.50 11.50
CA SER A 204 14.89 17.85 11.31
C SER A 204 16.22 17.97 12.07
N LEU A 205 17.25 18.48 11.39
CA LEU A 205 18.56 18.77 11.97
C LEU A 205 18.75 20.26 12.28
N GLY A 206 17.72 21.09 12.05
CA GLY A 206 17.81 22.54 12.13
C GLY A 206 18.47 23.17 10.88
N ALA A 207 18.44 24.50 10.81
CA ALA A 207 19.02 25.29 9.70
C ALA A 207 18.58 24.86 8.29
N GLY A 208 17.34 24.36 8.15
CA GLY A 208 16.81 23.88 6.86
C GLY A 208 17.39 22.53 6.40
N LYS A 209 18.09 21.80 7.28
CA LYS A 209 18.60 20.46 7.00
C LYS A 209 17.69 19.39 7.56
N PHE A 210 17.45 18.34 6.78
CA PHE A 210 16.63 17.20 7.16
C PHE A 210 17.36 15.91 6.86
N ARG A 211 17.29 14.95 7.77
CA ARG A 211 17.78 13.59 7.60
C ARG A 211 16.61 12.67 7.30
N LEU A 212 16.66 12.00 6.15
CA LEU A 212 15.71 10.99 5.72
C LEU A 212 16.39 9.64 5.80
N SER A 213 15.77 8.68 6.48
CA SER A 213 16.29 7.32 6.59
C SER A 213 15.16 6.33 6.41
N THR A 214 15.42 5.24 5.68
CA THR A 214 14.56 4.07 5.61
C THR A 214 15.23 2.92 6.39
N GLU A 215 14.51 1.85 6.71
CA GLU A 215 15.12 0.73 7.46
C GLU A 215 16.25 0.05 6.68
N ASP A 216 16.10 -0.05 5.35
CA ASP A 216 16.99 -0.84 4.49
C ASP A 216 18.06 -0.02 3.77
N GLN A 217 18.07 1.33 3.89
CA GLN A 217 18.98 2.19 3.11
C GLN A 217 19.72 3.21 3.96
N GLN A 218 20.81 3.71 3.38
CA GLN A 218 21.62 4.75 4.02
C GLN A 218 20.83 6.05 4.19
N PRO A 219 21.06 6.76 5.31
CA PRO A 219 20.40 8.03 5.55
C PRO A 219 20.86 9.10 4.56
N LEU A 220 19.89 9.78 3.95
CA LEU A 220 20.08 10.92 3.08
C LEU A 220 19.86 12.22 3.88
N THR A 221 20.86 13.06 3.93
CA THR A 221 20.77 14.41 4.49
C THR A 221 20.54 15.40 3.36
N VAL A 222 19.43 16.10 3.41
CA VAL A 222 19.05 17.08 2.39
C VAL A 222 19.02 18.46 3.01
N THR A 223 19.38 19.46 2.21
CA THR A 223 19.29 20.87 2.60
C THR A 223 18.23 21.54 1.74
N VAL A 224 17.30 22.23 2.38
CA VAL A 224 16.26 22.99 1.69
C VAL A 224 16.88 24.00 0.72
N GLY A 225 16.33 24.05 -0.50
CA GLY A 225 16.80 24.91 -1.58
C GLY A 225 18.05 24.39 -2.32
N GLN A 226 18.62 23.25 -1.90
CA GLN A 226 19.81 22.66 -2.53
C GLN A 226 19.48 21.34 -3.21
N ARG A 227 19.99 21.15 -4.42
CA ARG A 227 19.91 19.86 -5.12
C ARG A 227 20.94 18.86 -4.61
N SER A 228 22.03 19.34 -4.03
CA SER A 228 23.01 18.47 -3.40
C SER A 228 22.47 17.92 -2.08
N ALA A 229 22.43 16.59 -1.99
CA ALA A 229 22.15 15.84 -0.79
C ALA A 229 23.40 15.03 -0.39
N GLN A 230 23.53 14.69 0.88
CA GLN A 230 24.62 13.86 1.38
C GLN A 230 24.10 12.50 1.81
N THR A 231 24.73 11.46 1.33
CA THR A 231 24.59 10.08 1.84
C THR A 231 25.86 9.72 2.62
N GLN A 232 25.85 8.57 3.31
CA GLN A 232 27.05 8.07 3.98
C GLN A 232 28.15 7.70 2.95
N GLY A 233 27.78 7.38 1.71
CA GLY A 233 28.70 7.10 0.60
C GLY A 233 29.17 8.31 -0.21
N GLY A 234 28.73 9.54 0.12
CA GLY A 234 29.12 10.77 -0.58
C GLY A 234 27.96 11.66 -0.98
N SER A 235 28.25 12.71 -1.76
CA SER A 235 27.23 13.63 -2.25
C SER A 235 26.41 13.01 -3.39
N VAL A 236 25.09 13.13 -3.32
CA VAL A 236 24.12 12.68 -4.33
C VAL A 236 23.37 13.91 -4.83
N GLU A 237 23.22 14.04 -6.15
CA GLU A 237 22.46 15.12 -6.73
C GLU A 237 20.98 14.74 -6.92
N LEU A 238 20.10 15.51 -6.31
CA LEU A 238 18.66 15.38 -6.45
C LEU A 238 18.19 16.10 -7.73
N PRO A 239 17.27 15.51 -8.50
CA PRO A 239 16.71 16.14 -9.69
C PRO A 239 16.04 17.50 -9.41
N LEU A 240 15.51 17.65 -8.19
CA LEU A 240 14.80 18.84 -7.72
C LEU A 240 15.25 19.15 -6.29
N ALA A 241 15.23 20.44 -5.94
CA ALA A 241 15.56 20.86 -4.59
C ALA A 241 14.40 20.55 -3.62
N PRO A 242 14.68 20.10 -2.39
CA PRO A 242 13.69 20.06 -1.33
C PRO A 242 13.30 21.47 -0.89
N ALA A 243 12.07 21.62 -0.40
CA ALA A 243 11.55 22.86 0.14
C ALA A 243 11.07 22.67 1.59
N THR A 244 10.67 23.77 2.24
CA THR A 244 10.03 23.73 3.56
C THR A 244 8.86 24.71 3.60
N ASP A 245 7.77 24.34 4.26
CA ASP A 245 6.66 25.27 4.56
C ASP A 245 6.92 26.09 5.84
N GLY A 246 8.13 25.99 6.40
CA GLY A 246 8.53 26.60 7.67
C GLY A 246 8.49 25.64 8.86
N ARG A 247 7.82 24.48 8.74
CA ARG A 247 7.76 23.46 9.80
C ARG A 247 8.05 22.04 9.29
N ASN A 248 7.54 21.72 8.10
CA ASN A 248 7.61 20.42 7.46
C ASN A 248 8.51 20.47 6.22
N LEU A 249 9.26 19.38 6.01
CA LEU A 249 9.96 19.15 4.77
C LEU A 249 8.95 18.90 3.64
N ILE A 250 9.13 19.57 2.51
CA ILE A 250 8.45 19.30 1.25
C ILE A 250 9.48 18.67 0.32
N PHE A 251 9.32 17.40 0.01
CA PHE A 251 10.33 16.62 -0.72
C PHE A 251 9.84 16.28 -2.13
N PRO A 252 10.66 16.45 -3.17
CA PRO A 252 10.26 16.11 -4.54
C PRO A 252 10.11 14.59 -4.68
N VAL A 253 9.04 14.16 -5.32
CA VAL A 253 8.77 12.73 -5.55
C VAL A 253 9.89 12.06 -6.35
N SER A 254 10.51 12.79 -7.29
CA SER A 254 11.65 12.30 -8.06
C SER A 254 12.87 11.98 -7.18
N GLY A 255 13.03 12.68 -6.05
CA GLY A 255 14.10 12.44 -5.09
C GLY A 255 13.91 11.18 -4.25
N LEU A 256 12.69 10.61 -4.17
CA LEU A 256 12.43 9.40 -3.37
C LEU A 256 13.17 8.18 -3.92
N ARG A 257 13.48 8.17 -5.22
CA ARG A 257 14.31 7.10 -5.82
C ARG A 257 15.74 7.11 -5.27
N ALA A 258 16.28 8.27 -4.89
CA ALA A 258 17.60 8.38 -4.27
C ALA A 258 17.63 7.75 -2.85
N LEU A 259 16.46 7.56 -2.23
CA LEU A 259 16.27 6.82 -0.98
C LEU A 259 16.01 5.32 -1.20
N GLY A 260 16.09 4.84 -2.44
CA GLY A 260 15.74 3.46 -2.81
C GLY A 260 14.24 3.18 -2.85
N CYS A 261 13.39 4.20 -2.77
CA CYS A 261 11.95 4.03 -2.85
C CYS A 261 11.46 3.93 -4.31
N THR A 262 10.51 3.04 -4.56
CA THR A 262 9.79 2.92 -5.82
C THR A 262 8.50 3.72 -5.75
N VAL A 263 8.17 4.44 -6.83
CA VAL A 263 6.97 5.28 -6.91
C VAL A 263 6.09 4.75 -8.02
N THR A 264 4.87 4.33 -7.67
CA THR A 264 3.88 3.77 -8.60
C THR A 264 2.68 4.72 -8.72
N PRO A 265 2.40 5.27 -9.91
CA PRO A 265 1.20 6.06 -10.17
C PRO A 265 -0.08 5.25 -9.94
N ALA A 266 -1.06 5.85 -9.26
CA ALA A 266 -2.41 5.31 -9.10
C ALA A 266 -3.44 6.32 -9.61
N ALA A 267 -4.67 5.86 -9.89
CA ALA A 267 -5.71 6.65 -10.58
C ALA A 267 -6.00 8.04 -9.97
N SER A 268 -5.75 8.25 -8.67
CA SER A 268 -5.92 9.54 -8.01
C SER A 268 -4.80 9.89 -7.01
N GLY A 269 -3.63 9.25 -7.11
CA GLY A 269 -2.54 9.41 -6.15
C GLY A 269 -1.24 8.70 -6.57
N LEU A 270 -0.28 8.61 -5.66
CA LEU A 270 0.98 7.88 -5.83
C LEU A 270 1.15 6.89 -4.69
N THR A 271 1.61 5.68 -4.99
CA THR A 271 2.07 4.73 -3.97
C THR A 271 3.58 4.80 -3.93
N VAL A 272 4.14 5.03 -2.74
CA VAL A 272 5.58 5.01 -2.49
C VAL A 272 5.88 3.78 -1.68
N ALA A 273 6.74 2.91 -2.20
CA ALA A 273 7.21 1.72 -1.51
C ALA A 273 8.71 1.83 -1.26
N CYS A 274 9.13 1.75 -0.01
CA CYS A 274 10.53 1.80 0.40
C CYS A 274 10.84 0.49 1.13
N GLY A 275 11.45 -0.48 0.44
CA GLY A 275 11.62 -1.83 0.98
C GLY A 275 10.30 -2.61 1.00
N VAL A 276 9.97 -3.22 2.14
CA VAL A 276 8.72 -3.99 2.34
C VAL A 276 7.52 -3.12 2.70
N GLU A 277 7.77 -1.87 3.12
CA GLU A 277 6.75 -0.92 3.55
C GLU A 277 6.25 -0.08 2.36
N SER A 278 4.93 0.16 2.30
CA SER A 278 4.29 0.91 1.21
C SER A 278 3.24 1.88 1.75
N VAL A 279 3.20 3.09 1.21
CA VAL A 279 2.21 4.13 1.58
C VAL A 279 1.58 4.76 0.34
N GLY A 280 0.25 4.94 0.38
CA GLY A 280 -0.50 5.64 -0.66
C GLY A 280 -0.69 7.12 -0.32
N LEU A 281 -0.12 8.00 -1.14
CA LEU A 281 -0.01 9.45 -0.96
C LEU A 281 -0.77 10.22 -2.04
N LYS A 282 -1.14 11.45 -1.74
CA LYS A 282 -1.60 12.42 -2.72
C LYS A 282 -0.50 13.48 -2.91
N PRO A 283 0.09 13.62 -4.11
CA PRO A 283 1.14 14.59 -4.35
C PRO A 283 0.60 16.02 -4.29
N ILE A 284 1.42 16.94 -3.81
CA ILE A 284 1.21 18.38 -3.92
C ILE A 284 1.86 18.86 -5.20
N VAL A 285 1.07 19.53 -6.04
CA VAL A 285 1.55 20.25 -7.21
C VAL A 285 1.30 21.73 -6.95
N PHE A 286 2.36 22.53 -7.03
CA PHE A 286 2.34 23.98 -6.81
C PHE A 286 2.19 24.76 -8.11
#